data_AF-A0A523K6F7-F1
#
_entry.id   AF-A0A523K6F7-F1
#
_cell.length_a   1.000
_cell.length_b   1.000
_cell.length_c   1.000
_cell.angle_alpha   90.00
_cell.angle_beta   90.00
_cell.angle_gamma   90.00
#
_symmetry.space_group_name_H-M   'P 1'
#
loop_
_entity.id
_entity.type
_entity.pdbx_description
1 polymer ?
#
loop_
_entity_poly.entity_id
_entity_poly.type
_entity_poly.pdbx_seq_one_letter_code
_entity_poly.pdbx_strand_id
1 'polypeptide(L)'
;MKLDTRSLPLLDDALKKLEQGFLDLPDVTPEGDSPRMREILLQVAERMQDNFPYQHPLYAGQMLKPPHAIARLAYALSMWINPNNHALDGGRASSAMEKECVTLIARMFGWNEYLGHLSSSGTMANLEALWIAGQVRPGARILASSQAHYTHSRISQVLQLDYASVAVDERGRMDMDALEQRLADGKVGTVVA
;
A
#
# COMPACT_ATOMS: atom_id res chain seq x y z
N MET A 1 -17.77 -19.11 -11.81
CA MET A 1 -16.92 -18.65 -10.69
C MET A 1 -17.79 -17.96 -9.66
N LYS A 2 -17.59 -18.14 -8.35
CA LYS A 2 -18.39 -17.49 -7.31
C LYS A 2 -17.53 -16.50 -6.52
N LEU A 3 -18.03 -15.30 -6.31
CA LEU A 3 -17.45 -14.36 -5.36
C LEU A 3 -17.57 -14.93 -3.94
N ASP A 4 -16.58 -14.67 -3.09
CA ASP A 4 -16.65 -15.07 -1.68
C ASP A 4 -17.58 -14.14 -0.90
N THR A 5 -18.85 -14.54 -0.80
CA THR A 5 -19.89 -13.86 -0.01
C THR A 5 -20.12 -14.51 1.34
N ARG A 6 -19.55 -15.71 1.59
CA ARG A 6 -19.75 -16.48 2.83
C ARG A 6 -19.07 -15.85 4.04
N SER A 7 -18.12 -14.95 3.80
CA SER A 7 -17.39 -14.22 4.82
C SER A 7 -18.11 -12.94 5.28
N LEU A 8 -19.19 -12.52 4.60
CA LEU A 8 -19.96 -11.32 4.96
C LEU A 8 -20.63 -11.38 6.35
N PRO A 9 -21.15 -12.53 6.84
CA PRO A 9 -21.68 -12.59 8.20
C PRO A 9 -20.65 -12.25 9.29
N LEU A 10 -19.36 -12.48 9.05
CA LEU A 10 -18.30 -12.09 9.99
C LEU A 10 -18.17 -10.57 10.12
N LEU A 11 -18.48 -9.82 9.06
CA LEU A 11 -18.52 -8.35 9.10
C LEU A 11 -19.72 -7.86 9.92
N ASP A 12 -20.88 -8.51 9.77
CA ASP A 12 -22.08 -8.19 10.56
C ASP A 12 -21.82 -8.39 12.07
N ASP A 13 -21.21 -9.52 12.44
CA ASP A 13 -20.80 -9.78 13.83
C ASP A 13 -19.82 -8.71 14.36
N ALA A 14 -18.85 -8.30 13.53
CA ALA A 14 -17.89 -7.27 13.89
C ALA A 14 -18.53 -5.87 14.03
N LEU A 15 -19.52 -5.54 13.20
CA LEU A 15 -20.27 -4.29 13.29
C LEU A 15 -21.09 -4.22 14.58
N LYS A 16 -21.79 -5.31 14.94
CA LYS A 16 -22.48 -5.43 16.23
C LYS A 16 -21.51 -5.25 17.40
N LYS A 17 -20.30 -5.79 17.29
CA LYS A 17 -19.27 -5.60 18.32
C LYS A 17 -18.78 -4.15 18.39
N LEU A 18 -18.64 -3.48 17.26
CA LEU A 18 -18.24 -2.08 17.17
C LEU A 18 -19.30 -1.17 17.79
N GLU A 19 -20.58 -1.39 17.48
CA GLU A 19 -21.72 -0.64 18.01
C GLU A 19 -21.81 -0.68 19.54
N GLN A 20 -21.43 -1.81 20.16
CA GLN A 20 -21.34 -1.92 21.62
C GLN A 20 -20.43 -0.86 22.27
N GLY A 21 -19.46 -0.31 21.53
CA GLY A 21 -18.57 0.76 21.99
C GLY A 21 -19.25 2.14 22.09
N PHE A 22 -20.49 2.26 21.62
CA PHE A 22 -21.22 3.53 21.50
C PHE A 22 -22.62 3.50 22.16
N LEU A 23 -22.93 2.48 22.97
CA LEU A 23 -24.26 2.31 23.60
C LEU A 23 -24.66 3.43 24.57
N ASP A 24 -23.69 4.21 25.05
CA ASP A 24 -23.96 5.36 25.93
C ASP A 24 -24.41 6.61 25.17
N LEU A 25 -24.37 6.59 23.82
CA LEU A 25 -24.86 7.68 22.98
C LEU A 25 -26.37 7.61 22.82
N PRO A 26 -27.05 8.74 22.57
CA PRO A 26 -28.48 8.75 22.24
C PRO A 26 -28.77 7.91 20.99
N ASP A 27 -29.91 7.21 21.01
CA ASP A 27 -30.40 6.46 19.86
C ASP A 27 -30.58 7.38 18.65
N VAL A 28 -29.92 7.03 17.54
CA VAL A 28 -30.10 7.66 16.24
C VAL A 28 -30.42 6.56 15.24
N THR A 29 -31.58 6.65 14.61
CA THR A 29 -31.92 5.77 13.49
C THR A 29 -31.20 6.30 12.24
N PRO A 30 -30.23 5.58 11.67
CA PRO A 30 -29.60 6.00 10.43
C PRO A 30 -30.65 6.05 9.31
N GLU A 31 -30.50 6.96 8.36
CA GLU A 31 -31.26 6.93 7.11
C GLU A 31 -30.90 5.63 6.38
N GLY A 32 -31.76 4.63 6.57
CA GLY A 32 -31.57 3.27 6.09
C GLY A 32 -31.86 3.10 4.59
N ASP A 33 -31.46 1.92 4.10
CA ASP A 33 -31.64 1.37 2.76
C ASP A 33 -32.71 2.06 1.89
N SER A 34 -32.25 2.66 0.79
CA SER A 34 -33.12 3.29 -0.21
C SER A 34 -33.18 2.43 -1.47
N PRO A 35 -34.36 2.25 -2.10
CA PRO A 35 -34.46 1.60 -3.42
C PRO A 35 -33.48 2.18 -4.45
N ARG A 36 -33.18 3.49 -4.34
CA ARG A 36 -32.20 4.17 -5.19
C ARG A 36 -30.76 3.73 -4.90
N MET A 37 -30.41 3.49 -3.64
CA MET A 37 -29.09 2.98 -3.26
C MET A 37 -28.86 1.60 -3.87
N ARG A 38 -29.85 0.70 -3.76
CA ARG A 38 -29.80 -0.62 -4.39
C ARG A 38 -29.64 -0.54 -5.91
N GLU A 39 -30.40 0.32 -6.57
CA GLU A 39 -30.30 0.55 -8.02
C GLU A 39 -28.88 0.96 -8.42
N ILE A 40 -28.29 1.94 -7.73
CA ILE A 40 -26.94 2.43 -8.00
C ILE A 40 -25.90 1.31 -7.78
N LEU A 41 -26.01 0.55 -6.69
CA LEU A 41 -25.09 -0.56 -6.41
C LEU A 41 -25.13 -1.64 -7.50
N LEU A 42 -26.31 -1.94 -8.04
CA LEU A 42 -26.44 -2.89 -9.15
C LEU A 42 -25.83 -2.35 -10.45
N GLN A 43 -26.00 -1.05 -10.74
CA GLN A 43 -25.35 -0.41 -11.89
C GLN A 43 -23.82 -0.44 -11.77
N VAL A 44 -23.28 -0.18 -10.58
CA VAL A 44 -21.84 -0.29 -10.32
C VAL A 44 -21.38 -1.73 -10.50
N ALA A 45 -22.11 -2.71 -9.96
CA ALA A 45 -21.77 -4.12 -10.11
C ALA A 45 -21.76 -4.58 -11.58
N GLU A 46 -22.68 -4.10 -12.39
CA GLU A 46 -22.71 -4.35 -13.84
C GLU A 46 -21.48 -3.77 -14.54
N ARG A 47 -21.15 -2.49 -14.28
CA ARG A 47 -19.97 -1.85 -14.85
C ARG A 47 -18.66 -2.56 -14.45
N MET A 48 -18.59 -3.09 -13.24
CA MET A 48 -17.42 -3.82 -12.76
C MET A 48 -17.22 -5.18 -13.45
N GLN A 49 -18.19 -5.66 -14.24
CA GLN A 49 -18.02 -6.86 -15.07
C GLN A 49 -17.02 -6.63 -16.22
N ASP A 50 -16.74 -5.37 -16.59
CA ASP A 50 -15.70 -4.99 -17.55
C ASP A 50 -14.29 -4.99 -16.93
N ASN A 51 -14.00 -6.01 -16.12
CA ASN A 51 -12.67 -6.29 -15.61
C ASN A 51 -12.24 -7.68 -16.07
N PHE A 52 -10.93 -7.89 -16.20
CA PHE A 52 -10.42 -9.26 -16.29
C PHE A 52 -10.80 -10.05 -15.03
N PRO A 53 -10.89 -11.39 -15.11
CA PRO A 53 -11.30 -12.22 -13.99
C PRO A 53 -10.15 -12.41 -12.98
N TYR A 54 -9.66 -11.32 -12.38
CA TYR A 54 -8.48 -11.27 -11.51
C TYR A 54 -8.52 -12.34 -10.42
N GLN A 55 -9.68 -12.52 -9.80
CA GLN A 55 -9.97 -13.50 -8.75
C GLN A 55 -9.88 -14.97 -9.22
N HIS A 56 -9.97 -15.25 -10.52
CA HIS A 56 -10.00 -16.62 -11.03
C HIS A 56 -8.61 -17.27 -10.92
N PRO A 57 -8.49 -18.53 -10.44
CA PRO A 57 -7.18 -19.20 -10.31
C PRO A 57 -6.41 -19.29 -11.62
N LEU A 58 -7.11 -19.44 -12.75
CA LEU A 58 -6.50 -19.48 -14.09
C LEU A 58 -6.10 -18.10 -14.65
N TYR A 59 -6.42 -17.00 -13.96
CA TYR A 59 -5.93 -15.68 -14.35
C TYR A 59 -4.54 -15.44 -13.73
N ALA A 60 -3.52 -15.31 -14.57
CA ALA A 60 -2.12 -15.09 -14.18
C ALA A 60 -1.46 -13.94 -14.97
N GLY A 61 -2.24 -12.91 -15.34
CA GLY A 61 -1.75 -11.80 -16.18
C GLY A 61 -1.13 -10.62 -15.42
N GLN A 62 -1.80 -10.13 -14.38
CA GLN A 62 -1.42 -8.92 -13.66
C GLN A 62 -1.37 -9.17 -12.13
N MET A 63 -0.63 -8.31 -11.42
CA MET A 63 -0.50 -8.32 -9.96
C MET A 63 -1.75 -7.73 -9.26
N LEU A 64 -2.95 -8.17 -9.65
CA LEU A 64 -4.24 -7.59 -9.24
C LEU A 64 -5.16 -8.60 -8.56
N LYS A 65 -4.61 -9.66 -7.93
CA LYS A 65 -5.44 -10.59 -7.15
C LYS A 65 -6.19 -9.82 -6.06
N PRO A 66 -7.49 -10.11 -5.84
CA PRO A 66 -8.22 -9.50 -4.74
C PRO A 66 -7.48 -9.72 -3.42
N PRO A 67 -7.54 -8.76 -2.48
CA PRO A 67 -6.94 -8.91 -1.17
C PRO A 67 -7.52 -10.11 -0.42
N HIS A 68 -6.75 -10.61 0.55
CA HIS A 68 -7.20 -11.64 1.48
C HIS A 68 -8.54 -11.24 2.13
N ALA A 69 -9.41 -12.22 2.40
CA ALA A 69 -10.77 -11.96 2.90
C ALA A 69 -10.75 -11.08 4.17
N ILE A 70 -9.86 -11.36 5.13
CA ILE A 70 -9.74 -10.55 6.35
C ILE A 70 -9.41 -9.08 6.07
N ALA A 71 -8.56 -8.79 5.08
CA ALA A 71 -8.17 -7.42 4.74
C ALA A 71 -9.35 -6.65 4.13
N ARG A 72 -10.13 -7.30 3.24
CA ARG A 72 -11.35 -6.71 2.67
C ARG A 72 -12.39 -6.39 3.76
N LEU A 73 -12.62 -7.33 4.67
CA LEU A 73 -13.60 -7.16 5.76
C LEU A 73 -13.15 -6.10 6.77
N ALA A 74 -11.87 -6.10 7.18
CA ALA A 74 -11.34 -5.10 8.11
C ALA A 74 -11.38 -3.68 7.50
N TYR A 75 -11.04 -3.54 6.22
CA TYR A 75 -11.15 -2.27 5.52
C TYR A 75 -12.62 -1.82 5.45
N ALA A 76 -13.54 -2.71 5.07
CA ALA A 76 -14.98 -2.40 5.06
C ALA A 76 -15.46 -1.95 6.45
N LEU A 77 -15.12 -2.69 7.51
CA LEU A 77 -15.47 -2.35 8.90
C LEU A 77 -14.99 -0.95 9.29
N SER A 78 -13.75 -0.59 8.93
CA SER A 78 -13.22 0.74 9.25
C SER A 78 -14.02 1.89 8.63
N MET A 79 -14.69 1.68 7.50
CA MET A 79 -15.48 2.71 6.81
C MET A 79 -16.72 3.16 7.61
N TRP A 80 -17.20 2.36 8.58
CA TRP A 80 -18.30 2.78 9.47
C TRP A 80 -17.87 3.85 10.49
N ILE A 81 -16.59 3.87 10.87
CA ILE A 81 -16.01 4.93 11.72
C ILE A 81 -15.35 6.01 10.88
N ASN A 82 -14.79 5.64 9.73
CA ASN A 82 -14.04 6.50 8.83
C ASN A 82 -12.88 7.26 9.53
N PRO A 83 -11.96 6.53 10.20
CA PRO A 83 -10.89 7.18 10.96
C PRO A 83 -9.89 7.88 10.02
N ASN A 84 -9.30 8.96 10.52
CA ASN A 84 -8.26 9.72 9.82
C ASN A 84 -6.93 9.63 10.57
N ASN A 85 -6.01 8.80 10.08
CA ASN A 85 -4.70 8.59 10.71
C ASN A 85 -3.73 9.78 10.60
N HIS A 86 -4.05 10.83 9.83
CA HIS A 86 -3.26 12.05 9.80
C HIS A 86 -3.24 12.77 11.15
N ALA A 87 -4.36 12.72 11.88
CA ALA A 87 -4.53 13.34 13.18
C ALA A 87 -4.75 12.26 14.24
N LEU A 88 -3.97 12.28 15.32
CA LEU A 88 -4.01 11.22 16.34
C LEU A 88 -5.38 11.11 17.03
N ASP A 89 -6.13 12.21 17.10
CA ASP A 89 -7.51 12.26 17.58
C ASP A 89 -8.52 11.71 16.54
N GLY A 90 -8.28 11.96 15.25
CA GLY A 90 -9.09 11.44 14.14
C GLY A 90 -8.93 9.94 13.90
N GLY A 91 -7.81 9.35 14.33
CA GLY A 91 -7.46 7.95 14.10
C GLY A 91 -7.00 7.20 15.35
N ARG A 92 -7.50 7.54 16.55
CA ARG A 92 -6.95 7.03 17.84
C ARG A 92 -6.59 5.55 17.86
N ALA A 93 -7.51 4.69 17.42
CA ALA A 93 -7.28 3.24 17.38
C ALA A 93 -6.44 2.83 16.14
N SER A 94 -6.78 3.33 14.96
CA SER A 94 -6.15 2.94 13.70
C SER A 94 -4.72 3.45 13.53
N SER A 95 -4.36 4.59 14.15
CA SER A 95 -2.98 5.10 14.23
C SER A 95 -2.10 4.21 15.12
N ALA A 96 -2.65 3.61 16.18
CA ALA A 96 -1.92 2.62 16.98
C ALA A 96 -1.73 1.31 16.19
N MET A 97 -2.79 0.84 15.53
CA MET A 97 -2.72 -0.34 14.64
C MET A 97 -1.72 -0.15 13.49
N GLU A 98 -1.59 1.06 12.94
CA GLU A 98 -0.60 1.36 11.92
C GLU A 98 0.83 1.18 12.45
N LYS A 99 1.13 1.67 13.67
CA LYS A 99 2.44 1.47 14.30
C LYS A 99 2.74 -0.01 14.56
N GLU A 100 1.72 -0.78 14.98
CA GLU A 100 1.84 -2.23 15.11
C GLU A 100 2.14 -2.90 13.76
N CYS A 101 1.45 -2.49 12.69
CA CYS A 101 1.70 -2.98 11.34
C CYS A 101 3.13 -2.68 10.87
N VAL A 102 3.62 -1.45 11.06
CA VAL A 102 5.00 -1.05 10.74
C VAL A 102 6.01 -1.87 11.55
N THR A 103 5.73 -2.11 12.84
CA THR A 103 6.56 -2.97 13.70
C THR A 103 6.68 -4.38 13.13
N LEU A 104 5.56 -4.97 12.67
CA LEU A 104 5.55 -6.30 12.08
C LEU A 104 6.33 -6.34 10.76
N ILE A 105 6.18 -5.32 9.91
CA ILE A 105 6.93 -5.18 8.65
C ILE A 105 8.44 -5.08 8.95
N ALA A 106 8.85 -4.21 9.89
CA ALA A 106 10.25 -4.06 10.28
C ALA A 106 10.87 -5.39 10.75
N ARG A 107 10.12 -6.17 11.54
CA ARG A 107 10.53 -7.51 11.98
C ARG A 107 10.71 -8.50 10.83
N MET A 108 9.90 -8.42 9.76
CA MET A 108 10.09 -9.26 8.56
C MET A 108 11.46 -9.03 7.90
N PHE A 109 12.01 -7.82 8.02
CA PHE A 109 13.35 -7.46 7.53
C PHE A 109 14.45 -7.59 8.60
N GLY A 110 14.12 -8.05 9.81
CA GLY A 110 15.07 -8.18 10.92
C GLY A 110 15.52 -6.85 11.51
N TRP A 111 14.75 -5.77 11.33
CA TRP A 111 15.09 -4.44 11.85
C TRP A 111 14.59 -4.23 13.28
N ASN A 112 15.49 -3.77 14.15
CA ASN A 112 15.19 -3.43 15.55
C ASN A 112 15.08 -1.92 15.76
N GLU A 113 15.81 -1.13 14.98
CA GLU A 113 15.69 0.34 14.92
C GLU A 113 15.01 0.71 13.61
N TYR A 114 13.85 1.36 13.69
CA TYR A 114 13.07 1.73 12.52
C TYR A 114 12.17 2.92 12.81
N LEU A 115 11.85 3.64 11.73
CA LEU A 115 10.78 4.62 11.66
C LEU A 115 10.06 4.40 10.33
N GLY A 116 8.74 4.43 10.33
CA GLY A 116 7.96 4.23 9.11
C GLY A 116 6.47 4.45 9.34
N HIS A 117 5.75 4.47 8.24
CA HIS A 117 4.29 4.57 8.19
C HIS A 117 3.78 3.83 6.94
N LEU A 118 2.47 3.62 6.85
CA LEU A 118 1.85 3.12 5.63
C LEU A 118 1.73 4.26 4.62
N SER A 119 2.01 3.97 3.35
CA SER A 119 1.87 4.93 2.25
C SER A 119 0.67 4.55 1.38
N SER A 120 0.20 5.48 0.55
CA SER A 120 -0.93 5.22 -0.36
C SER A 120 -0.59 4.25 -1.48
N SER A 121 0.69 4.10 -1.81
CA SER A 121 1.18 3.18 -2.85
C SER A 121 2.71 3.03 -2.78
N GLY A 122 3.25 1.99 -3.42
CA GLY A 122 4.70 1.83 -3.58
C GLY A 122 5.37 3.00 -4.29
N THR A 123 4.66 3.74 -5.16
CA THR A 123 5.20 4.96 -5.78
C THR A 123 5.47 6.06 -4.75
N MET A 124 4.56 6.26 -3.80
CA MET A 124 4.74 7.26 -2.74
C MET A 124 5.81 6.83 -1.75
N ALA A 125 5.86 5.54 -1.38
CA ALA A 125 6.95 5.01 -0.57
C ALA A 125 8.33 5.23 -1.24
N ASN A 126 8.44 4.96 -2.54
CA ASN A 126 9.67 5.21 -3.29
C ASN A 126 10.03 6.70 -3.34
N LEU A 127 9.02 7.59 -3.40
CA LEU A 127 9.24 9.03 -3.39
C LEU A 127 9.83 9.48 -2.06
N GLU A 128 9.23 9.06 -0.94
CA GLU A 128 9.71 9.38 0.40
C GLU A 128 11.12 8.82 0.62
N ALA A 129 11.38 7.57 0.20
CA ALA A 129 12.69 6.95 0.31
C ALA A 129 13.77 7.71 -0.47
N LEU A 130 13.50 8.10 -1.72
CA LEU A 130 14.43 8.88 -2.55
C LEU A 130 14.62 10.30 -2.01
N TRP A 131 13.55 10.91 -1.49
CA TRP A 131 13.65 12.21 -0.83
C TRP A 131 14.57 12.13 0.39
N ILE A 132 14.39 11.13 1.27
CA ILE A 132 15.26 10.90 2.43
C ILE A 132 16.71 10.66 1.97
N ALA A 133 16.93 9.84 0.94
CA ALA A 133 18.27 9.60 0.39
C ALA A 133 18.96 10.91 -0.04
N GLY A 134 18.24 11.79 -0.74
CA GLY A 134 18.73 13.10 -1.13
C GLY A 134 18.98 14.06 0.03
N GLN A 135 18.22 13.97 1.14
CA GLN A 135 18.46 14.76 2.35
C GLN A 135 19.67 14.25 3.14
N VAL A 136 19.85 12.93 3.23
CA VAL A 136 20.94 12.31 4.00
C VAL A 136 22.29 12.47 3.28
N ARG A 137 22.31 12.40 1.94
CA ARG A 137 23.52 12.63 1.13
C ARG A 137 23.25 13.61 -0.02
N PRO A 138 23.19 14.92 0.25
CA PRO A 138 22.94 15.93 -0.78
C PRO A 138 23.96 15.85 -1.93
N GLY A 139 23.45 15.87 -3.17
CA GLY A 139 24.27 15.84 -4.39
C GLY A 139 24.88 14.47 -4.73
N ALA A 140 24.69 13.44 -3.90
CA ALA A 140 25.14 12.10 -4.21
C ALA A 140 24.21 11.42 -5.23
N ARG A 141 24.79 10.57 -6.07
CA ARG A 141 24.06 9.85 -7.14
C ARG A 141 23.23 8.71 -6.57
N ILE A 142 22.03 8.54 -7.11
CA ILE A 142 21.16 7.37 -6.96
C ILE A 142 21.46 6.40 -8.11
N LEU A 143 21.74 5.14 -7.77
CA LEU A 143 21.80 4.05 -8.74
C LEU A 143 20.57 3.16 -8.61
N ALA A 144 20.02 2.70 -9.73
CA ALA A 144 19.00 1.65 -9.72
C ALA A 144 19.21 0.66 -10.87
N SER A 145 18.63 -0.53 -10.74
CA SER A 145 18.64 -1.52 -11.83
C SER A 145 18.04 -0.93 -13.11
N SER A 146 18.58 -1.28 -14.28
CA SER A 146 17.99 -0.92 -15.58
C SER A 146 16.61 -1.53 -15.81
N GLN A 147 16.24 -2.56 -15.03
CA GLN A 147 14.90 -3.16 -14.97
C GLN A 147 14.10 -2.74 -13.73
N ALA A 148 14.60 -1.78 -12.93
CA ALA A 148 13.85 -1.26 -11.79
C ALA A 148 12.54 -0.61 -12.24
N HIS A 149 11.57 -0.55 -11.33
CA HIS A 149 10.30 0.12 -11.62
C HIS A 149 10.55 1.57 -12.05
N TYR A 150 9.89 1.99 -13.13
CA TYR A 150 10.13 3.28 -13.81
C TYR A 150 9.94 4.51 -12.90
N THR A 151 9.27 4.35 -11.76
CA THR A 151 9.06 5.43 -10.79
C THR A 151 10.36 5.96 -10.22
N HIS A 152 11.42 5.14 -10.09
CA HIS A 152 12.69 5.61 -9.52
C HIS A 152 13.32 6.72 -10.37
N SER A 153 13.37 6.56 -11.69
CA SER A 153 13.92 7.59 -12.57
C SER A 153 13.03 8.84 -12.61
N ARG A 154 11.70 8.67 -12.72
CA ARG A 154 10.76 9.79 -12.74
C ARG A 154 10.79 10.60 -11.44
N ILE A 155 10.78 9.93 -10.30
CA ILE A 155 10.81 10.60 -9.01
C ILE A 155 12.15 11.28 -8.78
N SER A 156 13.27 10.64 -9.16
CA SER A 156 14.59 11.30 -9.11
C SER A 156 14.61 12.59 -9.93
N GLN A 157 13.98 12.62 -11.11
CA GLN A 157 13.83 13.86 -11.89
C GLN A 157 12.97 14.92 -11.17
N VAL A 158 11.84 14.53 -10.58
CA VAL A 158 10.97 15.43 -9.80
C VAL A 158 11.72 16.04 -8.62
N LEU A 159 12.52 15.23 -7.92
CA LEU A 159 13.31 15.64 -6.76
C LEU A 159 14.66 16.26 -7.12
N GLN A 160 14.98 16.39 -8.43
CA GLN A 160 16.25 16.91 -8.94
C GLN A 160 17.49 16.16 -8.42
N LEU A 161 17.39 14.84 -8.28
CA LEU A 161 18.48 13.95 -7.86
C LEU A 161 19.27 13.45 -9.07
N ASP A 162 20.59 13.34 -8.94
CA ASP A 162 21.45 12.65 -9.93
C ASP A 162 21.09 11.16 -9.92
N TYR A 163 20.71 10.61 -11.07
CA TYR A 163 20.24 9.23 -11.21
C TYR A 163 20.92 8.56 -12.40
N ALA A 164 21.37 7.32 -12.21
CA ALA A 164 21.83 6.48 -13.31
C ALA A 164 21.35 5.02 -13.15
N SER A 165 21.19 4.33 -14.26
CA SER A 165 20.90 2.90 -14.25
C SER A 165 22.17 2.05 -14.23
N VAL A 166 22.06 0.87 -13.62
CA VAL A 166 23.06 -0.21 -13.63
C VAL A 166 22.54 -1.34 -14.51
N ALA A 167 23.44 -1.98 -15.27
CA ALA A 167 23.07 -3.10 -16.12
C ALA A 167 22.51 -4.29 -15.31
N VAL A 168 21.86 -5.22 -16.00
CA VAL A 168 21.39 -6.48 -15.42
C VAL A 168 22.06 -7.67 -16.11
N ASP A 169 22.16 -8.78 -15.39
CA ASP A 169 22.58 -10.07 -15.94
C ASP A 169 21.47 -10.73 -16.79
N GLU A 170 21.78 -11.89 -17.36
CA GLU A 170 20.84 -12.68 -18.17
C GLU A 170 19.61 -13.19 -17.38
N ARG A 171 19.63 -13.08 -16.04
CA ARG A 171 18.55 -13.47 -15.13
C ARG A 171 17.74 -12.27 -14.63
N GLY A 172 18.02 -11.06 -15.13
CA GLY A 172 17.34 -9.83 -14.72
C GLY A 172 17.75 -9.31 -13.35
N ARG A 173 18.87 -9.79 -12.79
CA ARG A 173 19.44 -9.29 -11.53
C ARG A 173 20.40 -8.15 -11.83
N MET A 174 20.56 -7.20 -10.92
CA MET A 174 21.59 -6.17 -11.07
C MET A 174 22.97 -6.81 -11.26
N ASP A 175 23.69 -6.36 -12.29
CA ASP A 175 25.06 -6.79 -12.56
C ASP A 175 25.99 -6.19 -11.50
N MET A 176 26.60 -7.06 -10.69
CA MET A 176 27.44 -6.66 -9.57
C MET A 176 28.79 -6.09 -10.01
N ASP A 177 29.34 -6.52 -11.14
CA ASP A 177 30.60 -5.99 -11.67
C ASP A 177 30.36 -4.58 -12.22
N ALA A 178 29.25 -4.38 -12.92
CA ALA A 178 28.82 -3.05 -13.38
C ALA A 178 28.51 -2.12 -12.20
N LEU A 179 27.91 -2.64 -11.13
CA LEU A 179 27.66 -1.88 -9.91
C LEU A 179 28.98 -1.44 -9.27
N GLU A 180 29.94 -2.36 -9.06
CA GLU A 180 31.23 -2.06 -8.44
C GLU A 180 31.97 -0.96 -9.21
N GLN A 181 32.01 -1.04 -10.54
CA GLN A 181 32.60 0.00 -11.39
C GLN A 181 31.96 1.37 -11.20
N ARG A 182 30.63 1.43 -11.02
CA ARG A 182 29.89 2.68 -10.78
C ARG A 182 30.12 3.24 -9.38
N LEU A 183 30.39 2.39 -8.39
CA LEU A 183 30.68 2.79 -7.01
C LEU A 183 32.12 3.34 -6.86
N ALA A 184 33.02 3.02 -7.78
CA ALA A 184 34.45 3.33 -7.67
C ALA A 184 34.78 4.83 -7.57
N ASP A 185 33.93 5.72 -8.08
CA ASP A 185 34.15 7.18 -7.99
C ASP A 185 33.76 7.79 -6.63
N GLY A 186 33.14 7.00 -5.74
CA GLY A 186 32.72 7.42 -4.40
C GLY A 186 31.56 8.42 -4.36
N LYS A 187 30.91 8.71 -5.49
CA LYS A 187 29.84 9.72 -5.59
C LYS A 187 28.44 9.16 -5.39
N VAL A 188 28.30 7.84 -5.23
CA VAL A 188 27.02 7.16 -5.06
C VAL A 188 26.57 7.24 -3.61
N GLY A 189 25.35 7.71 -3.39
CA GLY A 189 24.74 7.82 -2.06
C GLY A 189 23.77 6.69 -1.73
N THR A 190 23.11 6.13 -2.74
CA THR A 190 22.06 5.12 -2.56
C THR A 190 21.97 4.21 -3.78
N VAL A 191 21.73 2.92 -3.53
CA VAL A 191 21.48 1.90 -4.56
C VAL A 191 20.09 1.32 -4.33
N VAL A 192 19.27 1.29 -5.38
CA VAL A 192 17.96 0.66 -5.39
C VAL A 192 18.05 -0.64 -6.18
N ALA A 193 18.00 -1.78 -5.48
CA ALA A 193 18.16 -3.12 -6.04
C ALA A 193 16.84 -3.89 -6.14
#